data_AF-M7NZP2-F1
#
_entry.id   AF-M7NZP2-F1
#
_cell.length_a   1.000
_cell.length_b   1.000
_cell.length_c   1.000
_cell.angle_alpha   90.00
_cell.angle_beta   90.00
_cell.angle_gamma   90.00
#
_symmetry.space_group_name_H-M   'P 1'
#
loop_
_entity.id
_entity.type
_entity.pdbx_description
1 polymer ?
#
loop_
_entity_poly.entity_id
_entity_poly.type
_entity_poly.pdbx_seq_one_letter_code
_entity_poly.pdbx_strand_id
1 'polypeptide(L)'
;MKSDYSYSVSVVYNNYPWPENPSEKQVKAVEAAGQKVLDVRAQFPDSSLADLYDPLTMPPALVKAHQELDRAVDLCYRPQAFPSEAKRMEFLFELYEKYTAGLFEKEKPKKARKKAAVAD
;
A
#
# COMPACT_ATOMS: atom_id res chain seq x y z
N MET A 1 22.68 -1.61 11.70
CA MET A 1 21.48 -1.33 10.88
C MET A 1 21.31 0.18 10.84
N LYS A 2 21.08 0.78 9.66
CA LYS A 2 20.73 2.20 9.58
C LYS A 2 19.23 2.36 9.87
N SER A 3 18.85 3.44 10.54
CA SER A 3 17.45 3.73 10.87
C SER A 3 16.72 4.53 9.79
N ASP A 4 17.43 4.92 8.73
CA ASP A 4 16.85 5.65 7.59
C ASP A 4 15.92 4.75 6.77
N TYR A 5 14.89 5.34 6.16
CA TYR A 5 13.99 4.61 5.27
C TYR A 5 14.75 4.07 4.07
N SER A 6 14.62 2.76 3.82
CA SER A 6 15.14 2.08 2.64
C SER A 6 13.98 1.44 1.89
N TYR A 7 13.69 1.96 0.70
CA TYR A 7 12.62 1.46 -0.14
C TYR A 7 13.16 0.43 -1.13
N SER A 8 12.46 -0.71 -1.27
CA SER A 8 12.77 -1.68 -2.32
C SER A 8 11.50 -2.21 -2.96
N VAL A 9 11.58 -2.48 -4.26
CA VAL A 9 10.45 -3.03 -5.03
C VAL A 9 10.05 -4.41 -4.49
N SER A 10 11.02 -5.26 -4.18
CA SER A 10 10.77 -6.64 -3.74
C SER A 10 10.25 -6.77 -2.31
N VAL A 11 10.49 -5.77 -1.44
CA VAL A 11 10.07 -5.82 -0.02
C VAL A 11 8.84 -4.94 0.22
N VAL A 12 8.77 -3.77 -0.39
CA VAL A 12 7.68 -2.81 -0.15
C VAL A 12 6.62 -2.92 -1.24
N TYR A 13 6.94 -2.52 -2.47
CA TYR A 13 5.92 -2.36 -3.52
C TYR A 13 5.20 -3.67 -3.87
N ASN A 14 5.96 -4.73 -4.15
CA ASN A 14 5.39 -6.01 -4.57
C ASN A 14 4.53 -6.70 -3.49
N ASN A 15 4.76 -6.37 -2.22
CA ASN A 15 4.04 -6.97 -1.09
C ASN A 15 2.97 -6.02 -0.53
N TYR A 16 2.81 -4.82 -1.06
CA TYR A 16 1.85 -3.85 -0.54
C TYR A 16 0.43 -4.27 -0.92
N PRO A 17 -0.47 -4.51 0.05
CA PRO A 17 -1.83 -4.93 -0.24
C PRO A 17 -2.65 -3.74 -0.71
N TRP A 18 -2.87 -3.63 -2.02
CA TRP A 18 -3.66 -2.58 -2.66
C TRP A 18 -5.18 -2.76 -2.36
N PRO A 19 -6.03 -1.71 -2.31
CA PRO A 19 -7.46 -1.90 -2.05
C PRO A 19 -8.15 -2.76 -3.13
N GLU A 20 -9.12 -3.54 -2.69
CA GLU A 20 -9.90 -4.42 -3.57
C GLU A 20 -11.01 -3.64 -4.27
N ASN A 21 -10.93 -3.54 -5.61
CA ASN A 21 -11.97 -2.97 -6.48
C ASN A 21 -12.46 -1.56 -6.05
N PRO A 22 -11.59 -0.54 -5.98
CA PRO A 22 -12.02 0.83 -5.74
C PRO A 22 -13.00 1.28 -6.84
N SER A 23 -14.10 1.92 -6.44
CA SER A 23 -15.07 2.50 -7.37
C SER A 23 -14.45 3.64 -8.19
N GLU A 24 -14.98 3.92 -9.38
CA GLU A 24 -14.54 5.05 -10.20
C GLU A 24 -14.55 6.38 -9.44
N LYS A 25 -15.52 6.56 -8.53
CA LYS A 25 -15.61 7.76 -7.70
C LYS A 25 -14.43 7.85 -6.73
N GLN A 26 -14.03 6.75 -6.10
CA GLN A 26 -12.87 6.70 -5.22
C GLN A 26 -11.58 6.94 -6.00
N VAL A 27 -11.42 6.32 -7.18
CA VAL A 27 -10.25 6.53 -8.05
C VAL A 27 -10.11 8.01 -8.42
N LYS A 28 -11.19 8.64 -8.91
CA LYS A 28 -11.21 10.08 -9.24
C LYS A 28 -10.91 10.97 -8.04
N ALA A 29 -11.37 10.58 -6.84
CA ALA A 29 -11.07 11.33 -5.62
C ALA A 29 -9.58 11.28 -5.26
N VAL A 30 -8.94 10.10 -5.39
CA VAL A 30 -7.50 9.94 -5.17
C VAL A 30 -6.70 10.71 -6.23
N GLU A 31 -7.08 10.66 -7.50
CA GLU A 31 -6.45 11.42 -8.59
C GLU A 31 -6.50 12.93 -8.31
N ALA A 32 -7.68 13.46 -7.97
CA ALA A 32 -7.86 14.88 -7.67
C ALA A 32 -7.06 15.31 -6.43
N ALA A 33 -7.04 14.50 -5.38
CA ALA A 33 -6.25 14.78 -4.18
C ALA A 33 -4.73 14.70 -4.45
N GLY A 34 -4.30 13.74 -5.27
CA GLY A 34 -2.91 13.62 -5.73
C GLY A 34 -2.47 14.84 -6.55
N GLN A 35 -3.31 15.31 -7.47
CA GLN A 35 -3.05 16.53 -8.23
C GLN A 35 -2.94 17.75 -7.30
N LYS A 36 -3.82 17.86 -6.29
CA LYS A 36 -3.76 18.93 -5.30
C LYS A 36 -2.42 18.96 -4.55
N VAL A 37 -1.84 17.81 -4.22
CA VAL A 37 -0.50 17.75 -3.61
C VAL A 37 0.54 18.35 -4.56
N LEU A 38 0.48 18.05 -5.86
CA LEU A 38 1.37 18.64 -6.86
C LEU A 38 1.18 20.15 -6.99
N ASP A 39 -0.08 20.61 -7.04
CA ASP A 39 -0.42 22.03 -7.16
C ASP A 39 0.05 22.83 -5.95
N VAL A 40 -0.04 22.25 -4.74
CA VAL A 40 0.46 22.89 -3.53
C VAL A 40 1.98 22.93 -3.52
N ARG A 41 2.68 21.85 -3.92
CA ARG A 41 4.15 21.89 -4.05
C ARG A 41 4.61 22.99 -5.01
N ALA A 42 3.89 23.18 -6.12
CA ALA A 42 4.22 24.20 -7.12
C ALA A 42 4.12 25.65 -6.60
N GLN A 43 3.45 25.88 -5.47
CA GLN A 43 3.39 27.20 -4.81
C GLN A 43 4.69 27.58 -4.10
N PHE A 44 5.63 26.63 -3.95
CA PHE A 44 6.90 26.82 -3.25
C PHE A 44 8.10 26.56 -4.20
N PRO A 45 8.29 27.38 -5.25
CA PRO A 45 9.28 27.12 -6.29
C PRO A 45 10.74 27.15 -5.80
N ASP A 46 11.01 27.86 -4.70
CA ASP A 46 12.35 28.00 -4.11
C ASP A 46 12.66 26.93 -3.05
N SER A 47 11.70 26.07 -2.71
CA SER A 47 11.87 25.00 -1.73
C SER A 47 12.22 23.67 -2.40
N SER A 48 13.21 22.96 -1.87
CA SER A 48 13.47 21.59 -2.28
C SER A 48 12.40 20.63 -1.72
N LEU A 49 12.33 19.41 -2.26
CA LEU A 49 11.50 18.38 -1.64
C LEU A 49 11.93 18.05 -0.20
N ALA A 50 13.21 18.21 0.14
CA ALA A 50 13.66 18.01 1.53
C ALA A 50 13.05 19.08 2.44
N ASP A 51 13.05 20.34 2.02
CA ASP A 51 12.47 21.44 2.79
C ASP A 51 10.95 21.29 2.93
N LEU A 52 10.27 20.86 1.86
CA LEU A 52 8.83 20.67 1.87
C LEU A 52 8.37 19.48 2.71
N TYR A 53 9.25 18.51 2.98
CA TYR A 53 8.91 17.27 3.70
C TYR A 53 9.62 17.11 5.03
N ASP A 54 10.32 18.15 5.51
CA ASP A 54 10.78 18.20 6.89
C ASP A 54 9.56 18.24 7.84
N PRO A 55 9.44 17.31 8.81
CA PRO A 55 8.27 17.23 9.68
C PRO A 55 7.99 18.47 10.53
N LEU A 56 9.02 19.30 10.79
CA LEU A 56 8.91 20.50 11.60
C LEU A 56 8.57 21.75 10.77
N THR A 57 8.87 21.74 9.48
CA THR A 57 8.70 22.91 8.60
C THR A 57 7.79 22.68 7.41
N MET A 58 7.22 21.47 7.24
CA MET A 58 6.26 21.18 6.17
C MET A 58 5.14 22.25 6.15
N PRO A 59 4.91 22.93 5.01
CA PRO A 59 3.91 23.98 4.93
C PRO A 59 2.51 23.46 5.31
N PRO A 60 1.71 24.20 6.11
CA PRO A 60 0.38 23.75 6.53
C PRO A 60 -0.56 23.41 5.36
N ALA A 61 -0.40 24.10 4.22
CA ALA A 61 -1.13 23.80 3.00
C ALA A 61 -0.80 22.39 2.46
N LEU A 62 0.48 21.98 2.52
CA LEU A 62 0.93 20.67 2.06
C LEU A 62 0.50 19.57 3.04
N VAL A 63 0.59 19.82 4.35
CA VAL A 63 0.04 18.92 5.39
C VAL A 63 -1.45 18.66 5.11
N LYS A 64 -2.23 19.71 4.87
CA LYS A 64 -3.66 19.59 4.59
C LYS A 64 -3.92 18.80 3.30
N ALA A 65 -3.13 19.02 2.25
CA ALA A 65 -3.26 18.29 0.99
C ALA A 65 -3.00 16.77 1.17
N HIS A 66 -1.97 16.40 1.94
CA HIS A 66 -1.72 14.98 2.28
C HIS A 66 -2.84 14.39 3.11
N GLN A 67 -3.35 15.09 4.12
CA GLN A 67 -4.48 14.59 4.90
C GLN A 67 -5.73 14.36 4.03
N GLU A 68 -5.95 15.17 2.99
CA GLU A 68 -7.02 14.95 2.02
C GLU A 68 -6.76 13.72 1.14
N LEU A 69 -5.53 13.54 0.67
CA LEU A 69 -5.11 12.36 -0.07
C LEU A 69 -5.26 11.08 0.78
N ASP A 70 -4.79 11.09 2.02
CA ASP A 70 -4.89 9.98 2.96
C ASP A 70 -6.35 9.57 3.17
N ARG A 71 -7.26 10.55 3.37
CA ARG A 71 -8.70 10.24 3.50
C ARG A 71 -9.27 9.61 2.23
N ALA A 72 -8.86 10.07 1.05
CA ALA A 72 -9.32 9.50 -0.21
C ALA A 72 -8.81 8.06 -0.40
N VAL A 73 -7.54 7.80 -0.05
CA VAL A 73 -6.93 6.47 -0.12
C VAL A 73 -7.54 5.53 0.93
N ASP A 74 -7.68 5.97 2.19
CA ASP A 74 -8.30 5.18 3.26
C ASP A 74 -9.72 4.74 2.88
N LEU A 75 -10.48 5.64 2.23
CA LEU A 75 -11.82 5.31 1.72
C LEU A 75 -11.81 4.24 0.63
N CYS A 76 -10.71 4.05 -0.11
CA CYS A 76 -10.57 2.93 -1.05
C CYS A 76 -10.46 1.58 -0.33
N TYR A 77 -9.88 1.57 0.87
CA TYR A 77 -9.72 0.37 1.68
C TYR A 77 -10.96 0.03 2.50
N ARG A 78 -11.58 1.04 3.11
CA ARG A 78 -12.75 0.85 3.97
C ARG A 78 -13.53 2.17 4.18
N PRO A 79 -14.84 2.10 4.48
CA PRO A 79 -15.66 3.30 4.65
C PRO A 79 -15.41 4.11 5.95
N GLN A 80 -14.68 3.56 6.93
CA GLN A 80 -14.36 4.26 8.18
C GLN A 80 -12.88 4.65 8.24
N ALA A 81 -12.59 5.83 8.76
CA ALA A 81 -11.22 6.26 9.03
C ALA A 81 -10.51 5.34 10.02
N PHE A 82 -9.20 5.18 9.87
CA PHE A 82 -8.39 4.46 10.85
C PHE A 82 -8.23 5.31 12.12
N PRO A 83 -8.46 4.71 13.31
CA PRO A 83 -8.33 5.45 14.57
C PRO A 83 -6.86 5.66 14.99
N SER A 84 -5.92 4.91 14.41
CA SER A 84 -4.48 5.03 14.64
C SER A 84 -3.68 4.34 13.52
N GLU A 85 -2.41 4.70 13.40
CA GLU A 85 -1.48 4.02 12.49
C GLU A 85 -1.34 2.52 12.79
N ALA A 86 -1.41 2.13 14.07
CA ALA A 86 -1.38 0.72 14.45
C ALA A 86 -2.59 -0.05 13.89
N LYS A 87 -3.79 0.56 13.91
CA LYS A 87 -5.00 -0.04 13.31
C LYS A 87 -4.97 -0.04 11.79
N ARG A 88 -4.33 0.95 11.15
CA ARG A 88 -4.06 0.92 9.71
C ARG A 88 -3.12 -0.24 9.35
N MET A 89 -2.05 -0.42 10.12
CA MET A 89 -1.08 -1.51 9.92
C MET A 89 -1.72 -2.90 10.11
N GLU A 90 -2.48 -3.10 11.18
CA GLU A 90 -3.22 -4.35 11.45
C GLU A 90 -4.13 -4.72 10.27
N PHE A 91 -4.91 -3.75 9.77
CA PHE A 91 -5.78 -3.96 8.61
C PHE A 91 -5.00 -4.31 7.34
N LEU A 92 -3.88 -3.66 7.06
CA LEU A 92 -3.06 -3.97 5.88
C LEU A 92 -2.47 -5.39 5.99
N PHE A 93 -2.03 -5.84 7.16
CA PHE A 93 -1.56 -7.21 7.34
C PHE A 93 -2.68 -8.24 7.12
N GLU A 94 -3.88 -8.01 7.66
CA GLU A 94 -5.04 -8.87 7.40
C GLU A 94 -5.37 -8.96 5.90
N LEU A 95 -5.29 -7.83 5.19
CA LEU A 95 -5.53 -7.78 3.74
C LEU A 95 -4.42 -8.53 2.96
N TYR A 96 -3.17 -8.38 3.39
CA TYR A 96 -2.05 -9.12 2.81
C TYR A 96 -2.20 -10.64 3.01
N GLU A 97 -2.59 -11.08 4.22
CA GLU A 97 -2.87 -12.50 4.50
C GLU A 97 -3.99 -13.02 3.60
N LYS A 98 -5.05 -12.23 3.39
CA LYS A 98 -6.13 -12.57 2.45
C LYS A 98 -5.61 -12.75 1.02
N TYR A 99 -4.74 -11.87 0.53
CA TYR A 99 -4.21 -11.94 -0.84
C TYR A 99 -3.18 -13.04 -1.03
N THR A 100 -2.50 -13.44 0.03
CA THR A 100 -1.47 -14.49 -0.02
C THR A 100 -1.97 -15.87 0.39
N ALA A 101 -3.19 -15.96 0.93
CA ALA A 101 -3.84 -17.22 1.26
C ALA A 101 -3.88 -18.14 0.02
N GLY A 102 -3.34 -19.35 0.15
CA GLY A 102 -3.27 -20.33 -0.93
C GLY A 102 -2.02 -20.28 -1.81
N LEU A 103 -1.25 -19.18 -1.81
CA LEU A 103 0.01 -19.11 -2.59
C LEU A 103 1.10 -20.06 -2.05
N PHE A 104 1.02 -20.39 -0.76
CA PHE A 104 1.99 -21.26 -0.08
C PHE A 104 1.43 -22.66 0.25
N GLU A 105 0.25 -23.01 -0.24
CA GLU A 105 -0.24 -24.38 -0.14
C GLU A 105 0.61 -25.28 -1.04
N LYS A 106 1.53 -26.04 -0.43
CA LYS A 106 2.34 -27.05 -1.13
C LYS A 106 1.41 -28.03 -1.85
N GLU A 107 1.62 -28.22 -3.15
CA GLU A 107 0.98 -29.31 -3.88
C GLU A 107 1.14 -30.62 -3.09
N LYS A 108 0.03 -31.29 -2.79
CA LYS A 108 0.07 -32.61 -2.15
C LYS A 108 0.88 -33.55 -3.07
N PRO A 109 1.89 -34.27 -2.57
CA PRO A 109 2.68 -35.16 -3.41
C PRO A 109 1.76 -36.19 -4.05
N LYS A 110 1.72 -36.25 -5.39
CA LYS A 110 0.96 -37.26 -6.13
C LYS A 110 1.52 -38.63 -5.74
N LYS A 111 0.70 -39.48 -5.11
CA LYS A 111 1.07 -40.87 -4.79
C LYS A 111 1.52 -41.56 -6.08
N ALA A 112 2.79 -41.93 -6.17
CA ALA A 112 3.31 -42.70 -7.27
C ALA A 112 2.53 -44.02 -7.37
N ARG A 113 1.84 -44.25 -8.50
CA ARG A 113 1.26 -45.56 -8.82
C ARG A 113 2.41 -46.56 -8.94
N LYS A 114 2.49 -47.53 -8.01
CA LYS A 114 3.38 -48.68 -8.16
C LYS A 114 3.03 -49.38 -9.49
N LYS A 115 3.93 -49.37 -10.46
CA LYS A 115 3.82 -50.27 -11.62
C LYS A 115 4.03 -51.69 -11.08
N ALA A 116 3.01 -52.54 -11.22
CA ALA A 116 3.16 -53.97 -11.00
C ALA A 116 4.16 -54.50 -12.04
N ALA A 117 5.23 -55.14 -11.57
CA ALA A 117 6.16 -55.85 -12.43
C ALA A 117 5.42 -57.05 -13.02
N VAL A 118 5.34 -57.13 -14.35
CA VAL A 118 4.96 -58.34 -15.07
C VAL A 118 6.21 -59.20 -15.12
N ALA A 119 6.14 -60.38 -14.49
CA ALA A 119 7.14 -61.42 -14.62
C ALA A 119 6.74 -62.34 -15.77
N ASP A 120 7.65 -62.54 -16.71
CA ASP A 120 7.73 -63.71 -17.59
C ASP A 120 9.22 -64.03 -17.78
#